data_AF-A0AAE9MCN7-F1
#
_entry.id   AF-A0AAE9MCN7-F1
#
_cell.length_a   1.000
_cell.length_b   1.000
_cell.length_c   1.000
_cell.angle_alpha   90.00
_cell.angle_beta   90.00
_cell.angle_gamma   90.00
#
_symmetry.space_group_name_H-M   'P 1'
#
loop_
_entity.id
_entity.type
_entity.pdbx_description
1 polymer ?
#
loop_
_entity_poly.entity_id
_entity_poly.type
_entity_poly.pdbx_seq_one_letter_code
_entity_poly.pdbx_strand_id
1 'polypeptide(L)'
;MVIELVKHSPNALRRYMTDMNVSASALANLTKISQSKINKALDEVEVFKLSQLETISKVLFVPTVYLTTDNFIYERNTPEIIEFRNHIDIPEDRYKENALVQEFCQVRDNFISILSSLNEEPKAFDLKLSGTNAEEDAQAIIDYFGFYTHSKKIKNSDDYFNAWRDIVELMDVVVIDRGRDKFGSDGMCLYFDAVPIIAIFSSGQSQSRKLFTLVHEIVHLGLGSSVFDGRLLESDNSLEKYCDQVTGYVLAPKNIVADCFNENLTIEENVILIRKQTKASKAAIAIQLKILGLINQDQLADYLDYIKPKENGGGFGSKKENMVLKYFGYNFVEKVMSAMWQERISSNTAKNILGFHKTSKPSAFKELQQKVF
;
A
#
# COMPACT_ATOMS: atom_id res chain seq x y z
N MET A 1 -41.15 8.37 20.55
CA MET A 1 -40.73 8.01 19.17
C MET A 1 -40.70 6.50 19.08
N VAL A 2 -41.50 5.92 18.18
CA VAL A 2 -41.40 4.49 17.83
C VAL A 2 -40.02 4.27 17.22
N ILE A 3 -39.27 3.28 17.72
CA ILE A 3 -37.99 2.92 17.11
C ILE A 3 -38.33 2.21 15.81
N GLU A 4 -38.12 2.89 14.68
CA GLU A 4 -38.31 2.30 13.36
C GLU A 4 -37.14 1.36 13.06
N LEU A 5 -37.47 0.08 12.91
CA LEU A 5 -36.53 -0.97 12.53
C LEU A 5 -36.61 -1.13 11.00
N VAL A 6 -35.47 -1.41 10.38
CA VAL A 6 -35.40 -1.60 8.93
C VAL A 6 -35.31 -3.07 8.60
N LYS A 7 -35.95 -3.46 7.49
CA LYS A 7 -35.83 -4.81 6.95
C LYS A 7 -34.38 -5.09 6.55
N HIS A 8 -33.83 -6.17 7.08
CA HIS A 8 -32.54 -6.75 6.69
C HIS A 8 -32.73 -8.20 6.27
N SER A 9 -31.79 -8.75 5.51
CA SER A 9 -31.75 -10.18 5.19
C SER A 9 -30.79 -10.93 6.13
N PRO A 10 -31.26 -11.96 6.85
CA PRO A 10 -30.39 -12.82 7.64
C PRO A 10 -29.43 -13.66 6.79
N ASN A 11 -29.83 -14.06 5.56
CA ASN A 11 -28.96 -14.81 4.66
C ASN A 11 -27.85 -13.93 4.08
N ALA A 12 -28.18 -12.70 3.66
CA ALA A 12 -27.17 -11.74 3.23
C ALA A 12 -26.19 -11.42 4.36
N LEU A 13 -26.69 -11.21 5.59
CA LEU A 13 -25.83 -10.99 6.75
C LEU A 13 -24.88 -12.17 6.99
N ARG A 14 -25.38 -13.41 6.98
CA ARG A 14 -24.53 -14.62 7.08
C ARG A 14 -23.48 -14.67 5.99
N ARG A 15 -23.87 -14.46 4.73
CA ARG A 15 -22.97 -14.49 3.57
C ARG A 15 -21.81 -13.53 3.75
N TYR A 16 -22.10 -12.25 3.98
CA TYR A 16 -21.05 -11.24 4.08
C TYR A 16 -20.20 -11.38 5.35
N MET A 17 -20.75 -11.95 6.42
CA MET A 17 -19.96 -12.35 7.59
C MET A 17 -18.98 -13.49 7.25
N THR A 18 -19.43 -14.50 6.50
CA THR A 18 -18.57 -15.59 6.01
C THR A 18 -17.48 -15.08 5.08
N ASP A 19 -17.83 -14.24 4.10
CA ASP A 19 -16.86 -13.66 3.16
C ASP A 19 -15.74 -12.89 3.89
N MET A 20 -16.10 -12.14 4.93
CA MET A 20 -15.14 -11.36 5.72
C MET A 20 -14.49 -12.16 6.85
N ASN A 21 -14.79 -13.45 6.98
CA ASN A 21 -14.37 -14.32 8.07
C ASN A 21 -14.58 -13.71 9.47
N VAL A 22 -15.77 -13.13 9.70
CA VAL A 22 -16.12 -12.48 10.96
C VAL A 22 -17.22 -13.23 11.70
N SER A 23 -16.94 -13.61 12.94
CA SER A 23 -17.92 -14.25 13.82
C SER A 23 -18.94 -13.25 14.35
N ALA A 24 -20.08 -13.73 14.86
CA ALA A 24 -21.08 -12.87 15.48
C ALA A 24 -20.54 -12.09 16.70
N SER A 25 -19.65 -12.71 17.49
CA SER A 25 -19.00 -12.04 18.62
C SER A 25 -18.00 -10.97 18.15
N ALA A 26 -17.21 -11.25 17.11
CA ALA A 26 -16.30 -10.27 16.52
C ALA A 26 -17.08 -9.10 15.91
N LEU A 27 -18.15 -9.37 15.15
CA LEU A 27 -19.00 -8.35 14.55
C LEU A 27 -19.65 -7.46 15.63
N ALA A 28 -20.14 -8.04 16.73
CA ALA A 28 -20.65 -7.30 17.87
C ALA A 28 -19.59 -6.35 18.47
N ASN A 29 -18.37 -6.84 18.66
CA ASN A 29 -17.26 -6.05 19.20
C ASN A 29 -16.83 -4.90 18.29
N LEU A 30 -16.79 -5.13 16.98
CA LEU A 30 -16.43 -4.15 15.95
C LEU A 30 -17.49 -3.06 15.80
N THR A 31 -18.77 -3.45 15.81
CA THR A 31 -19.91 -2.54 15.60
C THR A 31 -20.41 -1.86 16.89
N LYS A 32 -19.98 -2.35 18.06
CA LYS A 32 -20.54 -1.98 19.39
C LYS A 32 -22.04 -2.28 19.53
N ILE A 33 -22.55 -3.24 18.75
CA ILE A 33 -23.90 -3.78 18.87
C ILE A 33 -23.84 -5.01 19.77
N SER A 34 -24.85 -5.25 20.61
CA SER A 34 -24.84 -6.42 21.50
C SER A 34 -24.84 -7.74 20.72
N GLN A 35 -24.06 -8.72 21.16
CA GLN A 35 -23.96 -10.03 20.51
C GLN A 35 -25.32 -10.74 20.44
N SER A 36 -26.15 -10.63 21.49
CA SER A 36 -27.53 -11.15 21.48
C SER A 36 -28.36 -10.58 20.32
N LYS A 37 -28.18 -9.28 20.01
CA LYS A 37 -28.88 -8.63 18.90
C LYS A 37 -28.35 -9.07 17.54
N ILE A 38 -27.03 -9.26 17.40
CA ILE A 38 -26.43 -9.83 16.19
C ILE A 38 -26.95 -11.25 15.95
N ASN A 39 -26.90 -12.12 16.98
CA ASN A 39 -27.41 -13.49 16.87
C ASN A 39 -28.89 -13.51 16.48
N LYS A 40 -29.71 -12.67 17.11
CA LYS A 40 -31.13 -12.53 16.74
C LYS A 40 -31.32 -12.18 15.26
N ALA A 41 -30.49 -11.28 14.73
CA ALA A 41 -30.56 -10.85 13.34
C ALA A 41 -30.08 -11.89 12.32
N LEU A 42 -29.42 -12.96 12.76
CA LEU A 42 -29.10 -14.10 11.91
C LEU A 42 -30.32 -14.98 11.65
N ASP A 43 -31.37 -14.90 12.47
CA ASP A 43 -32.56 -15.74 12.28
C ASP A 43 -33.83 -14.93 11.99
N GLU A 44 -33.89 -13.68 12.45
CA GLU A 44 -35.04 -12.79 12.31
C GLU A 44 -34.75 -11.58 11.41
N VAL A 45 -35.80 -11.07 10.77
CA VAL A 45 -35.80 -9.79 10.03
C VAL A 45 -36.16 -8.61 10.94
N GLU A 46 -35.91 -7.38 10.49
CA GLU A 46 -36.32 -6.15 11.19
C GLU A 46 -35.76 -6.04 12.62
N VAL A 47 -34.48 -6.37 12.79
CA VAL A 47 -33.82 -6.32 14.12
C VAL A 47 -33.09 -4.99 14.34
N PHE A 48 -32.55 -4.38 13.27
CA PHE A 48 -31.67 -3.23 13.34
C PHE A 48 -32.37 -1.90 13.04
N LYS A 49 -31.88 -0.82 13.66
CA LYS A 49 -32.09 0.54 13.13
C LYS A 49 -31.24 0.73 11.87
N LEU A 50 -31.61 1.65 10.98
CA LEU A 50 -30.81 1.96 9.79
C LEU A 50 -29.34 2.27 10.12
N SER A 51 -29.09 3.09 11.15
CA SER A 51 -27.72 3.43 11.57
C SER A 51 -26.90 2.23 12.06
N GLN A 52 -27.56 1.21 12.62
CA GLN A 52 -26.90 -0.03 13.02
C GLN A 52 -26.56 -0.87 11.79
N LEU A 53 -27.47 -0.94 10.81
CA LEU A 53 -27.23 -1.64 9.55
C LEU A 53 -26.10 -0.98 8.74
N GLU A 54 -26.04 0.36 8.71
CA GLU A 54 -24.93 1.12 8.12
C GLU A 54 -23.60 0.91 8.85
N THR A 55 -23.62 0.60 10.15
CA THR A 55 -22.41 0.29 10.90
C THR A 55 -21.92 -1.11 10.58
N ILE A 56 -22.84 -2.07 10.47
CA ILE A 56 -22.56 -3.44 10.02
C ILE A 56 -22.02 -3.43 8.59
N SER A 57 -22.63 -2.66 7.69
CA SER A 57 -22.24 -2.59 6.27
C SER A 57 -20.80 -2.10 6.09
N LYS A 58 -20.36 -1.13 6.91
CA LYS A 58 -18.98 -0.66 6.94
C LYS A 58 -17.99 -1.72 7.42
N VAL A 59 -18.34 -2.48 8.47
CA VAL A 59 -17.50 -3.59 8.96
C VAL A 59 -17.40 -4.70 7.93
N LEU A 60 -18.49 -4.97 7.20
CA LEU A 60 -18.52 -6.03 6.19
C LEU A 60 -18.07 -5.58 4.79
N PHE A 61 -17.66 -4.31 4.62
CA PHE A 61 -17.26 -3.73 3.33
C PHE A 61 -18.27 -4.03 2.21
N VAL A 62 -19.54 -3.75 2.49
CA VAL A 62 -20.65 -3.97 1.55
C VAL A 62 -21.59 -2.77 1.59
N PRO A 63 -22.15 -2.30 0.47
CA PRO A 63 -23.15 -1.24 0.51
C PRO A 63 -24.40 -1.70 1.29
N THR A 64 -24.96 -0.82 2.12
CA THR A 64 -26.05 -1.15 3.06
C THR A 64 -27.24 -1.84 2.39
N VAL A 65 -27.56 -1.48 1.14
CA VAL A 65 -28.67 -2.06 0.38
C VAL A 65 -28.52 -3.57 0.14
N TYR A 66 -27.30 -4.10 0.06
CA TYR A 66 -27.08 -5.54 -0.12
C TYR A 66 -27.28 -6.33 1.17
N LEU A 67 -27.38 -5.67 2.32
CA LEU A 67 -27.81 -6.31 3.57
C LEU A 67 -29.32 -6.37 3.73
N THR A 68 -30.11 -5.78 2.82
CA THR A 68 -31.58 -5.74 2.94
C THR A 68 -32.31 -6.81 2.13
N THR A 69 -31.59 -7.59 1.33
CA THR A 69 -32.16 -8.45 0.30
C THR A 69 -31.27 -9.66 -0.02
N ASP A 70 -31.88 -10.75 -0.47
CA ASP A 70 -31.19 -11.92 -1.00
C ASP A 70 -31.18 -11.99 -2.53
N ASN A 71 -31.89 -11.07 -3.17
CA ASN A 71 -32.17 -11.14 -4.61
C ASN A 71 -30.95 -10.78 -5.47
N PHE A 72 -29.97 -10.09 -4.91
CA PHE A 72 -28.76 -9.69 -5.61
C PHE A 72 -27.56 -9.73 -4.67
N ILE A 73 -26.40 -10.05 -5.23
CA ILE A 73 -25.16 -10.26 -4.51
C ILE A 73 -24.20 -9.15 -4.91
N TYR A 74 -23.68 -8.42 -3.93
CA TYR A 74 -22.51 -7.58 -4.11
C TYR A 74 -21.27 -8.47 -4.27
N GLU A 75 -20.67 -8.41 -5.44
CA GLU A 75 -19.38 -9.03 -5.72
C GLU A 75 -18.27 -8.00 -5.45
N ARG A 76 -17.34 -8.35 -4.55
CA ARG A 76 -16.19 -7.50 -4.27
C ARG A 76 -15.19 -7.65 -5.39
N ASN A 77 -14.73 -6.54 -5.95
CA ASN A 77 -13.70 -6.54 -6.97
C ASN A 77 -12.31 -6.69 -6.32
N THR A 78 -12.03 -7.89 -5.81
CA THR A 78 -10.78 -8.22 -5.13
C THR A 78 -10.05 -9.29 -5.93
N PRO A 79 -8.79 -9.06 -6.33
CA PRO A 79 -8.03 -10.05 -7.06
C PRO A 79 -7.66 -11.22 -6.14
N GLU A 80 -7.34 -12.36 -6.74
CA GLU A 80 -6.74 -13.48 -6.00
C GLU A 80 -5.35 -13.08 -5.51
N ILE A 81 -5.08 -13.29 -4.22
CA ILE A 81 -3.83 -12.89 -3.57
C ILE A 81 -2.99 -14.12 -3.25
N ILE A 82 -1.74 -14.09 -3.67
CA ILE A 82 -0.73 -15.09 -3.31
C ILE A 82 -0.16 -14.72 -1.94
N GLU A 83 -0.09 -15.71 -1.04
CA GLU A 83 0.41 -15.53 0.32
C GLU A 83 1.86 -15.99 0.43
N PHE A 84 2.79 -15.06 0.64
CA PHE A 84 4.22 -15.35 0.84
C PHE A 84 4.73 -15.02 2.24
N ARG A 85 3.89 -14.52 3.14
CA ARG A 85 4.30 -14.38 4.55
C ARG A 85 4.59 -15.75 5.13
N ASN A 86 5.80 -15.89 5.70
CA ASN A 86 6.11 -17.02 6.56
C ASN A 86 5.10 -17.01 7.73
N HIS A 87 4.49 -18.14 8.07
CA HIS A 87 3.40 -18.26 9.06
C HIS A 87 3.76 -17.88 10.52
N ILE A 88 4.86 -17.17 10.73
CA ILE A 88 5.29 -16.56 11.99
C ILE A 88 4.75 -15.12 11.98
N ASP A 89 4.02 -14.73 13.01
CA ASP A 89 3.36 -13.41 13.15
C ASP A 89 2.13 -13.12 12.26
N ILE A 90 1.50 -14.12 11.63
CA ILE A 90 0.18 -13.93 11.00
C ILE A 90 -0.86 -13.73 12.12
N PRO A 91 -1.65 -12.64 12.12
CA PRO A 91 -2.75 -12.50 13.07
C PRO A 91 -3.70 -13.71 12.96
N GLU A 92 -4.09 -14.34 14.06
CA GLU A 92 -5.15 -15.37 14.05
C GLU A 92 -6.48 -14.84 13.45
N ASP A 93 -6.62 -13.51 13.42
CA ASP A 93 -7.80 -12.77 12.98
C ASP A 93 -7.80 -12.48 11.47
N ARG A 94 -8.23 -13.46 10.66
CA ARG A 94 -8.37 -13.29 9.18
C ARG A 94 -9.30 -12.16 8.77
N TYR A 95 -10.22 -11.71 9.65
CA TYR A 95 -11.06 -10.56 9.34
C TYR A 95 -10.22 -9.30 9.13
N LYS A 96 -9.16 -9.09 9.93
CA LYS A 96 -8.29 -7.91 9.77
C LYS A 96 -7.58 -7.88 8.42
N GLU A 97 -7.18 -9.05 7.93
CA GLU A 97 -6.52 -9.19 6.64
C GLU A 97 -7.50 -8.90 5.49
N ASN A 98 -8.69 -9.53 5.54
CA ASN A 98 -9.74 -9.26 4.57
C ASN A 98 -10.15 -7.77 4.60
N ALA A 99 -10.31 -7.18 5.79
CA ALA A 99 -10.63 -5.77 5.95
C ALA A 99 -9.55 -4.84 5.39
N LEU A 100 -8.27 -5.21 5.53
CA LEU A 100 -7.15 -4.46 4.96
C LEU A 100 -7.22 -4.44 3.43
N VAL A 101 -7.42 -5.61 2.81
CA VAL A 101 -7.56 -5.72 1.35
C VAL A 101 -8.76 -4.92 0.86
N GLN A 102 -9.90 -4.99 1.55
CA GLN A 102 -11.08 -4.21 1.18
C GLN A 102 -10.90 -2.71 1.39
N GLU A 103 -10.16 -2.29 2.42
CA GLU A 103 -9.77 -0.88 2.62
C GLU A 103 -9.00 -0.38 1.40
N PHE A 104 -8.03 -1.14 0.92
CA PHE A 104 -7.20 -0.75 -0.23
C PHE A 104 -7.99 -0.74 -1.54
N CYS A 105 -8.85 -1.74 -1.76
CA CYS A 105 -9.76 -1.74 -2.91
C CYS A 105 -10.69 -0.53 -2.89
N GLN A 106 -11.21 -0.13 -1.71
CA GLN A 106 -12.02 1.06 -1.58
C GLN A 106 -11.23 2.36 -1.86
N VAL A 107 -9.95 2.43 -1.48
CA VAL A 107 -9.08 3.56 -1.86
C VAL A 107 -8.96 3.65 -3.39
N ARG A 108 -8.73 2.53 -4.06
CA ARG A 108 -8.68 2.46 -5.53
C ARG A 108 -10.00 2.86 -6.18
N ASP A 109 -11.13 2.33 -5.71
CA ASP A 109 -12.45 2.66 -6.26
C ASP A 109 -12.78 4.14 -6.08
N ASN A 110 -12.39 4.72 -4.95
CA ASN A 110 -12.48 6.17 -4.75
C ASN A 110 -11.61 6.92 -5.75
N PHE A 111 -10.37 6.48 -6.00
CA PHE A 111 -9.49 7.12 -6.98
C PHE A 111 -10.09 7.10 -8.40
N ILE A 112 -10.60 5.94 -8.84
CA ILE A 112 -11.27 5.79 -10.13
C ILE A 112 -12.50 6.70 -10.23
N SER A 113 -13.32 6.74 -9.18
CA SER A 113 -14.48 7.64 -9.13
C SER A 113 -14.07 9.12 -9.21
N ILE A 114 -12.92 9.49 -8.64
CA ILE A 114 -12.39 10.86 -8.69
C ILE A 114 -11.90 11.20 -10.09
N LEU A 115 -11.11 10.32 -10.73
CA LEU A 115 -10.67 10.49 -12.12
C LEU A 115 -11.87 10.67 -13.06
N SER A 116 -12.86 9.77 -12.95
CA SER A 116 -14.09 9.86 -13.74
C SER A 116 -14.85 11.17 -13.50
N SER A 117 -14.93 11.65 -12.26
CA SER A 117 -15.56 12.95 -11.93
C SER A 117 -14.84 14.15 -12.56
N LEU A 118 -13.54 14.03 -12.81
CA LEU A 118 -12.71 15.01 -13.51
C LEU A 118 -12.75 14.83 -15.04
N ASN A 119 -13.47 13.84 -15.56
CA ASN A 119 -13.47 13.40 -16.96
C ASN A 119 -12.09 12.91 -17.43
N GLU A 120 -11.36 12.29 -16.52
CA GLU A 120 -10.10 11.61 -16.80
C GLU A 120 -10.35 10.09 -16.81
N GLU A 121 -9.76 9.41 -17.79
CA GLU A 121 -9.75 7.95 -17.84
C GLU A 121 -8.46 7.44 -17.19
N PRO A 122 -8.53 6.41 -16.33
CA PRO A 122 -7.33 5.82 -15.76
C PRO A 122 -6.38 5.27 -16.84
N LYS A 123 -5.08 5.48 -16.65
CA LYS A 123 -4.07 4.84 -17.49
C LYS A 123 -4.12 3.32 -17.35
N ALA A 124 -3.92 2.63 -18.47
CA ALA A 124 -3.68 1.20 -18.46
C ALA A 124 -2.34 0.92 -17.75
N PHE A 125 -2.29 -0.19 -17.03
CA PHE A 125 -1.06 -0.72 -16.46
C PHE A 125 -0.56 -1.88 -17.31
N ASP A 126 0.33 -1.55 -18.26
CA ASP A 126 0.83 -2.46 -19.30
C ASP A 126 2.30 -2.86 -19.12
N LEU A 127 2.87 -2.64 -17.93
CA LEU A 127 4.15 -3.23 -17.55
C LEU A 127 4.02 -4.77 -17.54
N LYS A 128 4.79 -5.44 -18.40
CA LYS A 128 4.85 -6.90 -18.50
C LYS A 128 6.30 -7.36 -18.38
N LEU A 129 6.58 -8.11 -17.33
CA LEU A 129 7.88 -8.69 -17.03
C LEU A 129 7.93 -10.15 -17.47
N SER A 130 9.09 -10.62 -17.91
CA SER A 130 9.26 -11.99 -18.39
C SER A 130 9.30 -13.00 -17.24
N GLY A 131 9.78 -12.58 -16.07
CA GLY A 131 10.01 -13.46 -14.93
C GLY A 131 11.21 -14.40 -15.10
N THR A 132 12.03 -14.20 -16.13
CA THR A 132 13.13 -15.12 -16.49
C THR A 132 14.49 -14.44 -16.58
N ASN A 133 14.54 -13.12 -16.87
CA ASN A 133 15.78 -12.38 -16.97
C ASN A 133 15.70 -11.10 -16.14
N ALA A 134 16.33 -11.14 -14.96
CA ALA A 134 16.24 -10.04 -14.02
C ALA A 134 16.84 -8.72 -14.54
N GLU A 135 17.87 -8.78 -15.40
CA GLU A 135 18.48 -7.57 -15.98
C GLU A 135 17.53 -6.90 -16.98
N GLU A 136 16.88 -7.70 -17.85
CA GLU A 136 15.90 -7.20 -18.82
C GLU A 136 14.65 -6.65 -18.11
N ASP A 137 14.13 -7.37 -17.12
CA ASP A 137 12.96 -6.94 -16.36
C ASP A 137 13.24 -5.66 -15.56
N ALA A 138 14.43 -5.53 -14.98
CA ALA A 138 14.84 -4.29 -14.31
C ALA A 138 14.92 -3.11 -15.28
N GLN A 139 15.46 -3.32 -16.49
CA GLN A 139 15.52 -2.28 -17.51
C GLN A 139 14.11 -1.89 -17.98
N ALA A 140 13.21 -2.86 -18.16
CA ALA A 140 11.81 -2.61 -18.52
C ALA A 140 11.11 -1.74 -17.46
N ILE A 141 11.32 -1.99 -16.16
CA ILE A 141 10.79 -1.16 -15.07
C ILE A 141 11.35 0.28 -15.15
N ILE A 142 12.67 0.41 -15.34
CA ILE A 142 13.33 1.71 -15.42
C ILE A 142 12.76 2.53 -16.59
N ASP A 143 12.61 1.91 -17.76
CA ASP A 143 12.11 2.56 -18.96
C ASP A 143 10.62 2.92 -18.83
N TYR A 144 9.81 2.01 -18.27
CA TYR A 144 8.38 2.20 -18.07
C TYR A 144 8.06 3.41 -17.18
N PHE A 145 8.73 3.53 -16.03
CA PHE A 145 8.54 4.66 -15.12
C PHE A 145 9.43 5.86 -15.46
N GLY A 146 10.39 5.72 -16.37
CA GLY A 146 11.41 6.72 -16.63
C GLY A 146 12.25 7.03 -15.39
N PHE A 147 12.56 6.01 -14.57
CA PHE A 147 13.46 6.19 -13.43
C PHE A 147 14.81 6.75 -13.92
N TYR A 148 15.50 7.50 -13.07
CA TYR A 148 16.75 8.24 -13.37
C TYR A 148 16.63 9.45 -14.32
N THR A 149 15.62 9.53 -15.20
CA THR A 149 15.42 10.70 -16.08
C THR A 149 14.85 11.92 -15.36
N HIS A 150 14.03 11.69 -14.32
CA HIS A 150 13.40 12.76 -13.56
C HIS A 150 14.34 13.33 -12.49
N SER A 151 14.86 14.54 -12.78
CA SER A 151 15.70 15.33 -11.87
C SER A 151 14.86 16.23 -10.94
N LYS A 152 13.99 15.68 -10.09
CA LYS A 152 13.51 16.49 -8.96
C LYS A 152 14.70 16.77 -8.05
N LYS A 153 15.02 18.05 -7.81
CA LYS A 153 16.01 18.46 -6.79
C LYS A 153 15.51 17.97 -5.43
N ILE A 154 16.15 16.93 -4.92
CA ILE A 154 15.78 16.35 -3.64
C ILE A 154 16.34 17.25 -2.54
N LYS A 155 15.48 17.76 -1.65
CA LYS A 155 15.91 18.64 -0.55
C LYS A 155 16.78 17.91 0.49
N ASN A 156 16.67 16.58 0.59
CA ASN A 156 17.42 15.71 1.51
C ASN A 156 17.91 14.45 0.77
N SER A 157 19.13 13.99 1.04
CA SER A 157 19.79 12.84 0.38
C SER A 157 19.09 11.47 0.49
N ASP A 158 17.99 11.38 1.25
CA ASP A 158 17.28 10.15 1.59
C ASP A 158 15.78 10.17 1.24
N ASP A 159 15.32 11.20 0.53
CA ASP A 159 13.91 11.35 0.13
C ASP A 159 13.58 10.68 -1.22
N TYR A 160 14.42 9.72 -1.64
CA TYR A 160 14.24 8.97 -2.89
C TYR A 160 12.93 8.19 -2.93
N PHE A 161 12.47 7.68 -1.77
CA PHE A 161 11.18 7.03 -1.67
C PHE A 161 10.03 7.92 -2.16
N ASN A 162 9.89 9.14 -1.63
CA ASN A 162 8.79 10.02 -2.04
C ASN A 162 8.95 10.46 -3.50
N ALA A 163 10.17 10.70 -3.96
CA ALA A 163 10.42 11.07 -5.35
C ALA A 163 10.02 9.95 -6.34
N TRP A 164 10.28 8.68 -6.01
CA TRP A 164 9.91 7.54 -6.86
C TRP A 164 8.44 7.21 -6.74
N ARG A 165 7.88 7.31 -5.54
CA ARG A 165 6.44 7.22 -5.31
C ARG A 165 5.68 8.20 -6.20
N ASP A 166 6.09 9.47 -6.26
CA ASP A 166 5.46 10.46 -7.14
C ASP A 166 5.48 10.01 -8.62
N ILE A 167 6.59 9.46 -9.09
CA ILE A 167 6.73 8.98 -10.48
C ILE A 167 5.79 7.80 -10.75
N VAL A 168 5.70 6.88 -9.78
CA VAL A 168 4.82 5.71 -9.86
C VAL A 168 3.35 6.13 -9.84
N GLU A 169 2.98 7.04 -8.94
CA GLU A 169 1.61 7.60 -8.85
C GLU A 169 1.21 8.39 -10.11
N LEU A 170 2.15 8.99 -10.83
CA LEU A 170 1.87 9.62 -12.13
C LEU A 170 1.41 8.63 -13.20
N MET A 171 1.66 7.33 -13.03
CA MET A 171 1.16 6.25 -13.89
C MET A 171 -0.16 5.65 -13.38
N ASP A 172 -0.89 6.39 -12.53
CA ASP A 172 -2.14 5.99 -11.87
C ASP A 172 -2.03 4.74 -10.99
N VAL A 173 -0.81 4.35 -10.57
CA VAL A 173 -0.60 3.33 -9.54
C VAL A 173 -0.87 3.94 -8.17
N VAL A 174 -1.81 3.37 -7.40
CA VAL A 174 -2.12 3.84 -6.05
C VAL A 174 -1.08 3.28 -5.07
N VAL A 175 -0.30 4.17 -4.45
CA VAL A 175 0.67 3.79 -3.42
C VAL A 175 0.15 4.19 -2.04
N ILE A 176 0.05 3.24 -1.11
CA ILE A 176 -0.45 3.44 0.26
C ILE A 176 0.69 3.21 1.28
N ASP A 177 1.05 4.21 2.08
CA ASP A 177 2.02 4.05 3.19
C ASP A 177 1.26 3.87 4.53
N ARG A 178 1.23 2.62 5.02
CA ARG A 178 0.52 2.20 6.24
C ARG A 178 1.50 1.99 7.40
N GLY A 179 1.57 2.94 8.33
CA GLY A 179 2.60 2.96 9.38
C GLY A 179 2.23 2.51 10.80
N ARG A 180 1.01 1.98 11.06
CA ARG A 180 0.57 1.67 12.45
C ARG A 180 0.47 0.19 12.80
N ASP A 181 0.24 -0.67 11.81
CA ASP A 181 -0.11 -2.06 12.03
C ASP A 181 1.04 -2.95 11.56
N LYS A 182 1.42 -3.95 12.36
CA LYS A 182 2.41 -4.97 11.97
C LYS A 182 1.65 -6.17 11.43
N PHE A 183 1.80 -6.44 10.14
CA PHE A 183 1.14 -7.57 9.44
C PHE A 183 2.08 -8.75 9.17
N GLY A 184 3.25 -8.79 9.83
CA GLY A 184 4.30 -9.78 9.54
C GLY A 184 4.95 -9.58 8.17
N SER A 185 4.83 -8.37 7.60
CA SER A 185 5.14 -8.07 6.21
C SER A 185 5.71 -6.67 6.05
N ASP A 186 6.51 -6.46 5.02
CA ASP A 186 6.98 -5.14 4.61
C ASP A 186 6.05 -4.44 3.59
N GLY A 187 5.25 -5.20 2.82
CA GLY A 187 4.38 -4.67 1.76
C GLY A 187 3.36 -5.67 1.21
N MET A 188 2.49 -5.17 0.33
CA MET A 188 1.54 -5.96 -0.44
C MET A 188 1.21 -5.24 -1.75
N CYS A 189 0.93 -5.97 -2.82
CA CYS A 189 0.42 -5.42 -4.07
C CYS A 189 -0.86 -6.12 -4.53
N LEU A 190 -1.71 -5.37 -5.22
CA LEU A 190 -2.94 -5.87 -5.85
C LEU A 190 -2.94 -5.48 -7.32
N TYR A 191 -2.85 -6.50 -8.18
CA TYR A 191 -2.82 -6.34 -9.62
C TYR A 191 -4.22 -6.04 -10.18
N PHE A 192 -4.28 -5.02 -11.02
CA PHE A 192 -5.42 -4.66 -11.85
C PHE A 192 -4.90 -4.12 -13.18
N ASP A 193 -5.63 -4.32 -14.28
CA ASP A 193 -5.26 -3.79 -15.60
C ASP A 193 -5.25 -2.25 -15.66
N ALA A 194 -5.91 -1.60 -14.70
CA ALA A 194 -5.85 -0.16 -14.48
C ALA A 194 -5.90 0.13 -12.98
N VAL A 195 -5.15 1.15 -12.55
CA VAL A 195 -5.03 1.56 -11.15
C VAL A 195 -4.65 0.40 -10.22
N PRO A 196 -3.51 -0.28 -10.44
CA PRO A 196 -3.04 -1.27 -9.48
C PRO A 196 -2.66 -0.60 -8.15
N ILE A 197 -2.56 -1.40 -7.10
CA ILE A 197 -2.30 -0.91 -5.74
C ILE A 197 -0.98 -1.47 -5.24
N ILE A 198 -0.17 -0.62 -4.62
CA ILE A 198 0.98 -0.98 -3.80
C ILE A 198 0.75 -0.46 -2.39
N ALA A 199 0.90 -1.31 -1.38
CA ALA A 199 0.84 -0.94 0.02
C ALA A 199 2.18 -1.21 0.71
N ILE A 200 2.66 -0.26 1.49
CA ILE A 200 3.93 -0.33 2.22
C ILE A 200 3.64 -0.29 3.72
N PHE A 201 4.03 -1.33 4.45
CA PHE A 201 3.84 -1.41 5.90
C PHE A 201 5.01 -0.75 6.64
N SER A 202 5.00 0.59 6.64
CA SER A 202 6.16 1.41 7.01
C SER A 202 6.54 1.47 8.50
N SER A 203 5.86 0.72 9.37
CA SER A 203 6.08 0.81 10.82
C SER A 203 7.51 0.39 11.18
N GLY A 204 8.36 1.36 11.55
CA GLY A 204 9.75 1.10 11.93
C GLY A 204 10.71 0.93 10.75
N GLN A 205 10.25 1.11 9.51
CA GLN A 205 11.09 1.03 8.32
C GLN A 205 11.81 2.36 8.04
N SER A 206 13.07 2.27 7.62
CA SER A 206 13.80 3.40 7.04
C SER A 206 13.24 3.78 5.67
N GLN A 207 13.49 5.02 5.22
CA GLN A 207 13.08 5.46 3.87
C GLN A 207 13.70 4.60 2.76
N SER A 208 14.91 4.09 2.97
CA SER A 208 15.55 3.12 2.08
C SER A 208 14.81 1.80 1.97
N ARG A 209 14.30 1.27 3.09
CA ARG A 209 13.54 0.01 3.09
C ARG A 209 12.20 0.18 2.39
N LYS A 210 11.51 1.30 2.61
CA LYS A 210 10.28 1.62 1.87
C LYS A 210 10.49 1.72 0.36
N LEU A 211 11.61 2.31 -0.07
CA LEU A 211 11.94 2.39 -1.50
C LEU A 211 12.20 0.99 -2.07
N PHE A 212 12.89 0.13 -1.33
CA PHE A 212 13.06 -1.26 -1.73
C PHE A 212 11.71 -1.97 -1.85
N THR A 213 10.85 -1.89 -0.83
CA THR A 213 9.49 -2.44 -0.87
C THR A 213 8.72 -1.92 -2.08
N LEU A 214 8.68 -0.61 -2.30
CA LEU A 214 7.97 -0.02 -3.46
C LEU A 214 8.39 -0.67 -4.78
N VAL A 215 9.70 -0.83 -5.00
CA VAL A 215 10.22 -1.41 -6.24
C VAL A 215 9.97 -2.93 -6.29
N HIS A 216 10.09 -3.64 -5.18
CA HIS A 216 9.79 -5.06 -5.07
C HIS A 216 8.33 -5.37 -5.47
N GLU A 217 7.39 -4.60 -4.93
CA GLU A 217 5.96 -4.71 -5.25
C GLU A 217 5.67 -4.35 -6.72
N ILE A 218 6.44 -3.43 -7.32
CA ILE A 218 6.35 -3.17 -8.77
C ILE A 218 6.74 -4.41 -9.58
N VAL A 219 7.72 -5.20 -9.13
CA VAL A 219 8.09 -6.45 -9.82
C VAL A 219 6.91 -7.42 -9.82
N HIS A 220 6.26 -7.63 -8.66
CA HIS A 220 5.08 -8.48 -8.57
C HIS A 220 3.93 -8.02 -9.47
N LEU A 221 3.65 -6.72 -9.49
CA LEU A 221 2.66 -6.15 -10.40
C LEU A 221 3.03 -6.36 -11.87
N GLY A 222 4.30 -6.17 -12.24
CA GLY A 222 4.78 -6.40 -13.60
C GLY A 222 4.73 -7.87 -14.03
N LEU A 223 4.78 -8.80 -13.08
CA LEU A 223 4.52 -10.23 -13.27
C LEU A 223 3.02 -10.59 -13.28
N GLY A 224 2.13 -9.60 -13.15
CA GLY A 224 0.68 -9.80 -13.16
C GLY A 224 0.11 -10.46 -11.90
N SER A 225 0.84 -10.38 -10.78
CA SER A 225 0.47 -11.07 -9.53
C SER A 225 -0.01 -10.09 -8.47
N SER A 226 -1.02 -10.47 -7.70
CA SER A 226 -1.34 -9.82 -6.41
C SER A 226 -0.73 -10.63 -5.30
N VAL A 227 0.05 -10.02 -4.42
CA VAL A 227 0.88 -10.74 -3.46
C VAL A 227 0.87 -10.04 -2.12
N PHE A 228 0.72 -10.81 -1.05
CA PHE A 228 0.98 -10.38 0.31
C PHE A 228 2.36 -10.88 0.72
N ASP A 229 3.34 -9.97 0.66
CA ASP A 229 4.74 -10.33 0.84
C ASP A 229 5.11 -10.56 2.30
N GLY A 230 6.15 -11.37 2.49
CA GLY A 230 6.80 -11.54 3.78
C GLY A 230 7.68 -10.36 4.18
N ARG A 231 8.68 -10.63 5.03
CA ARG A 231 9.78 -9.70 5.26
C ARG A 231 10.80 -9.87 4.14
N LEU A 232 11.23 -8.75 3.57
CA LEU A 232 12.18 -8.73 2.46
C LEU A 232 13.49 -9.41 2.84
N LEU A 233 14.11 -10.11 1.88
CA LEU A 233 15.40 -10.80 2.04
C LEU A 233 15.42 -11.94 3.10
N GLU A 234 14.25 -12.37 3.59
CA GLU A 234 14.11 -13.49 4.55
C GLU A 234 13.41 -14.72 3.93
N SER A 235 13.08 -14.68 2.64
CA SER A 235 12.33 -15.75 1.95
C SER A 235 13.23 -16.75 1.25
N ASP A 236 12.85 -18.04 1.33
CA ASP A 236 13.48 -19.11 0.55
C ASP A 236 12.81 -19.37 -0.80
N ASN A 237 11.68 -18.72 -1.06
CA ASN A 237 10.92 -18.82 -2.30
C ASN A 237 11.74 -18.28 -3.49
N SER A 238 11.78 -19.03 -4.59
CA SER A 238 12.52 -18.64 -5.80
C SER A 238 11.97 -17.38 -6.47
N LEU A 239 10.65 -17.15 -6.40
CA LEU A 239 10.02 -15.94 -6.93
C LEU A 239 10.42 -14.71 -6.11
N GLU A 240 10.39 -14.80 -4.78
CA GLU A 240 10.83 -13.71 -3.89
C GLU A 240 12.30 -13.34 -4.14
N LYS A 241 13.17 -14.35 -4.27
CA LYS A 241 14.58 -14.16 -4.62
C LYS A 241 14.75 -13.50 -5.99
N TYR A 242 13.89 -13.82 -6.95
CA TYR A 242 13.87 -13.16 -8.25
C TYR A 242 13.43 -11.69 -8.14
N CYS A 243 12.35 -11.41 -7.41
CA CYS A 243 11.86 -10.04 -7.16
C CYS A 243 12.91 -9.17 -6.44
N ASP A 244 13.59 -9.73 -5.44
CA ASP A 244 14.70 -9.07 -4.75
C ASP A 244 15.87 -8.76 -5.70
N GLN A 245 16.19 -9.67 -6.62
CA GLN A 245 17.25 -9.47 -7.60
C GLN A 245 16.89 -8.37 -8.61
N VAL A 246 15.68 -8.43 -9.20
CA VAL A 246 15.17 -7.37 -10.10
C VAL A 246 15.17 -6.02 -9.39
N THR A 247 14.70 -5.98 -8.14
CA THR A 247 14.69 -4.76 -7.31
C THR A 247 16.09 -4.18 -7.12
N GLY A 248 17.07 -5.04 -6.82
CA GLY A 248 18.48 -4.64 -6.73
C GLY A 248 18.98 -3.99 -8.01
N TYR A 249 18.66 -4.58 -9.17
CA TYR A 249 19.04 -4.06 -10.49
C TYR A 249 18.32 -2.77 -10.87
N VAL A 250 17.06 -2.60 -10.47
CA VAL A 250 16.34 -1.34 -10.67
C VAL A 250 16.97 -0.22 -9.84
N LEU A 251 17.29 -0.47 -8.56
CA LEU A 251 17.81 0.55 -7.65
C LEU A 251 19.27 0.91 -7.95
N ALA A 252 20.09 -0.09 -8.25
CA ALA A 252 21.51 0.05 -8.58
C ALA A 252 21.83 -0.69 -9.90
N PRO A 253 21.56 -0.04 -11.06
CA PRO A 253 21.84 -0.62 -12.37
C PRO A 253 23.29 -1.05 -12.53
N LYS A 254 23.50 -2.23 -13.13
CA LYS A 254 24.82 -2.86 -13.29
C LYS A 254 25.83 -2.00 -14.03
N ASN A 255 25.40 -1.30 -15.08
CA ASN A 255 26.23 -0.35 -15.82
C ASN A 255 26.75 0.79 -14.92
N ILE A 256 25.86 1.42 -14.13
CA ILE A 256 26.26 2.49 -13.21
C ILE A 256 27.24 1.98 -12.16
N VAL A 257 26.99 0.78 -11.63
CA VAL A 257 27.90 0.16 -10.64
C VAL A 257 29.26 -0.13 -11.26
N ALA A 258 29.30 -0.77 -12.44
CA ALA A 258 30.54 -1.11 -13.13
C ALA A 258 31.35 0.15 -13.50
N ASP A 259 30.69 1.23 -13.92
CA ASP A 259 31.36 2.48 -14.30
C ASP A 259 31.92 3.25 -13.09
N CYS A 260 31.30 3.09 -11.90
CA CYS A 260 31.69 3.83 -10.69
C CYS A 260 32.63 3.06 -9.76
N PHE A 261 32.62 1.72 -9.81
CA PHE A 261 33.34 0.88 -8.86
C PHE A 261 34.86 0.98 -9.05
N ASN A 262 35.59 1.02 -7.93
CA ASN A 262 37.05 1.08 -7.90
C ASN A 262 37.59 0.13 -6.81
N GLU A 263 38.35 -0.89 -7.24
CA GLU A 263 38.94 -1.90 -6.36
C GLU A 263 39.91 -1.34 -5.31
N ASN A 264 40.46 -0.14 -5.52
CA ASN A 264 41.37 0.50 -4.57
C ASN A 264 40.64 1.22 -3.42
N LEU A 265 39.31 1.32 -3.49
CA LEU A 265 38.49 1.96 -2.47
C LEU A 265 37.86 0.93 -1.54
N THR A 266 37.58 1.35 -0.31
CA THR A 266 36.78 0.56 0.63
C THR A 266 35.35 0.35 0.11
N ILE A 267 34.64 -0.63 0.67
CA ILE A 267 33.23 -0.88 0.34
C ILE A 267 32.38 0.37 0.60
N GLU A 268 32.58 1.05 1.73
CA GLU A 268 31.85 2.28 2.09
C GLU A 268 32.10 3.40 1.06
N GLU A 269 33.35 3.60 0.63
CA GLU A 269 33.68 4.62 -0.37
C GLU A 269 33.05 4.32 -1.73
N ASN A 270 33.12 3.06 -2.19
CA ASN A 270 32.44 2.62 -3.41
C ASN A 270 30.92 2.81 -3.32
N VAL A 271 30.31 2.43 -2.20
CA VAL A 271 28.87 2.61 -1.96
C VAL A 271 28.50 4.09 -2.00
N ILE A 272 29.29 4.98 -1.39
CA ILE A 272 29.04 6.43 -1.45
C ILE A 272 29.15 6.96 -2.89
N LEU A 273 30.13 6.51 -3.67
CA LEU A 273 30.30 6.93 -5.07
C LEU A 273 29.12 6.51 -5.94
N ILE A 274 28.76 5.22 -5.89
CA ILE A 274 27.61 4.69 -6.62
C ILE A 274 26.32 5.37 -6.16
N ARG A 275 26.16 5.63 -4.86
CA ARG A 275 24.99 6.34 -4.32
C ARG A 275 24.85 7.77 -4.84
N LYS A 276 25.92 8.43 -5.29
CA LYS A 276 25.81 9.76 -5.91
C LYS A 276 25.21 9.70 -7.31
N GLN A 277 25.42 8.59 -8.03
CA GLN A 277 24.91 8.37 -9.38
C GLN A 277 23.59 7.59 -9.37
N THR A 278 23.30 6.89 -8.29
CA THR A 278 22.08 6.09 -8.11
C THR A 278 21.15 6.74 -7.09
N LYS A 279 19.92 6.23 -7.04
CA LYS A 279 18.93 6.59 -6.03
C LYS A 279 18.76 5.47 -4.99
N ALA A 280 19.69 4.53 -4.96
CA ALA A 280 19.69 3.35 -4.11
C ALA A 280 20.14 3.64 -2.67
N SER A 281 19.69 2.77 -1.77
CA SER A 281 20.22 2.72 -0.41
C SER A 281 21.61 2.11 -0.37
N LYS A 282 22.37 2.38 0.70
CA LYS A 282 23.66 1.73 0.94
C LYS A 282 23.55 0.19 0.91
N ALA A 283 22.48 -0.35 1.49
CA ALA A 283 22.22 -1.78 1.52
C ALA A 283 21.99 -2.36 0.11
N ALA A 284 21.14 -1.71 -0.70
CA ALA A 284 20.85 -2.16 -2.06
C ALA A 284 22.11 -2.13 -2.94
N ILE A 285 22.94 -1.08 -2.81
CA ILE A 285 24.22 -1.00 -3.52
C ILE A 285 25.16 -2.13 -3.06
N ALA A 286 25.28 -2.38 -1.76
CA ALA A 286 26.13 -3.46 -1.26
C ALA A 286 25.68 -4.85 -1.75
N ILE A 287 24.37 -5.11 -1.75
CA ILE A 287 23.80 -6.35 -2.33
C ILE A 287 24.18 -6.45 -3.80
N GLN A 288 24.08 -5.34 -4.54
CA GLN A 288 24.44 -5.31 -5.95
C GLN A 288 25.93 -5.58 -6.20
N LEU A 289 26.83 -5.03 -5.37
CA LEU A 289 28.25 -5.35 -5.42
C LEU A 289 28.47 -6.87 -5.25
N LYS A 290 27.74 -7.52 -4.35
CA LYS A 290 27.82 -8.97 -4.13
C LYS A 290 27.29 -9.75 -5.33
N ILE A 291 26.17 -9.33 -5.91
CA ILE A 291 25.58 -9.99 -7.10
C ILE A 291 26.54 -9.92 -8.29
N LEU A 292 27.24 -8.80 -8.46
CA LEU A 292 28.24 -8.62 -9.51
C LEU A 292 29.59 -9.29 -9.20
N GLY A 293 29.72 -9.97 -8.06
CA GLY A 293 30.96 -10.64 -7.65
C GLY A 293 32.08 -9.68 -7.22
N LEU A 294 31.75 -8.41 -6.97
CA LEU A 294 32.71 -7.37 -6.56
C LEU A 294 33.02 -7.43 -5.05
N ILE A 295 32.12 -8.00 -4.25
CA ILE A 295 32.33 -8.36 -2.84
C ILE A 295 31.80 -9.77 -2.57
N ASN A 296 32.30 -10.43 -1.54
CA ASN A 296 31.82 -11.75 -1.10
C ASN A 296 30.67 -11.65 -0.07
N GLN A 297 30.09 -12.79 0.30
CA GLN A 297 28.95 -12.85 1.23
C GLN A 297 29.29 -12.37 2.64
N ASP A 298 30.50 -12.64 3.13
CA ASP A 298 30.94 -12.24 4.47
C ASP A 298 31.12 -10.71 4.54
N GLN A 299 31.76 -10.13 3.51
CA GLN A 299 31.90 -8.68 3.34
C GLN A 299 30.55 -7.97 3.26
N LEU A 300 29.57 -8.57 2.56
CA LEU A 300 28.21 -8.06 2.53
C LEU A 300 27.58 -8.09 3.93
N ALA A 301 27.68 -9.22 4.64
CA ALA A 301 27.09 -9.36 5.97
C ALA A 301 27.70 -8.35 6.96
N ASP A 302 29.03 -8.20 6.97
CA ASP A 302 29.75 -7.23 7.80
C ASP A 302 29.33 -5.80 7.48
N TYR A 303 29.22 -5.45 6.19
CA TYR A 303 28.82 -4.11 5.79
C TYR A 303 27.36 -3.82 6.14
N LEU A 304 26.45 -4.79 5.94
CA LEU A 304 25.05 -4.65 6.33
C LEU A 304 24.91 -4.46 7.84
N ASP A 305 25.72 -5.16 8.64
CA ASP A 305 25.76 -4.96 10.10
C ASP A 305 26.32 -3.59 10.48
N TYR A 306 27.39 -3.15 9.83
CA TYR A 306 28.00 -1.83 10.02
C TYR A 306 27.01 -0.68 9.77
N ILE A 307 26.14 -0.80 8.76
CA ILE A 307 25.16 0.25 8.41
C ILE A 307 23.83 0.12 9.16
N LYS A 308 23.63 -0.89 10.03
CA LYS A 308 22.39 -1.02 10.80
C LYS A 308 22.17 0.25 11.63
N PRO A 309 20.97 0.87 11.55
CA PRO A 309 20.67 2.03 12.38
C PRO A 309 20.78 1.66 13.86
N LYS A 310 21.52 2.43 14.65
CA LYS A 310 21.37 2.40 16.12
C LYS A 310 19.98 2.93 16.45
N GLU A 311 19.19 2.18 17.21
CA GLU A 311 17.82 2.54 17.58
C GLU A 311 17.79 3.91 18.26
N ASN A 312 17.39 4.94 17.51
CA ASN A 312 17.01 6.22 18.08
C ASN A 312 15.49 6.24 18.15
N GLY A 313 14.98 5.82 19.31
CA GLY A 313 13.58 6.01 19.67
C GLY A 313 13.23 7.50 19.72
N GLY A 314 12.04 7.82 19.23
CA GLY A 314 11.42 9.13 19.47
C GLY A 314 10.79 9.73 18.23
N GLY A 315 9.46 9.61 18.13
CA GLY A 315 8.66 10.36 17.18
C GLY A 315 7.35 10.79 17.82
N PHE A 316 7.28 12.05 18.26
CA PHE A 316 6.06 12.74 18.68
C PHE A 316 4.97 12.62 17.60
N GLY A 317 3.71 12.48 18.02
CA GLY A 317 2.57 12.24 17.12
C GLY A 317 2.53 13.21 15.94
N SER A 318 2.56 12.67 14.72
CA SER A 318 2.48 13.45 13.49
C SER A 318 1.10 14.11 13.35
N LYS A 319 1.07 15.36 12.87
CA LYS A 319 -0.17 16.09 12.59
C LYS A 319 -1.02 15.36 11.54
N LYS A 320 -2.35 15.51 11.58
CA LYS A 320 -3.28 14.73 10.75
C LYS A 320 -3.07 14.94 9.24
N GLU A 321 -2.86 16.17 8.81
CA GLU A 321 -2.60 16.49 7.41
C GLU A 321 -1.32 15.83 6.88
N ASN A 322 -0.28 15.69 7.72
CA ASN A 322 0.92 14.94 7.36
C ASN A 322 0.65 13.43 7.28
N MET A 323 -0.22 12.90 8.14
CA MET A 323 -0.62 11.49 8.08
C MET A 323 -1.41 11.17 6.82
N VAL A 324 -2.25 12.10 6.34
CA VAL A 324 -3.03 11.93 5.11
C VAL A 324 -2.12 11.94 3.89
N LEU A 325 -1.22 12.92 3.77
CA LEU A 325 -0.22 12.94 2.68
C LEU A 325 0.70 11.72 2.74
N LYS A 326 1.11 11.30 3.94
CA LYS A 326 1.89 10.08 4.09
C LYS A 326 1.11 8.88 3.58
N TYR A 327 -0.13 8.68 4.04
CA TYR A 327 -0.93 7.51 3.69
C TYR A 327 -1.25 7.47 2.19
N PHE A 328 -1.92 8.49 1.66
CA PHE A 328 -2.45 8.50 0.28
C PHE A 328 -1.47 8.94 -0.80
N GLY A 329 -0.42 9.68 -0.45
CA GLY A 329 0.49 10.26 -1.42
C GLY A 329 0.00 11.61 -1.92
N TYR A 330 0.88 12.33 -2.61
CA TYR A 330 0.56 13.68 -3.04
C TYR A 330 -0.44 13.66 -4.20
N ASN A 331 -0.23 12.80 -5.20
CA ASN A 331 -1.06 12.75 -6.41
C ASN A 331 -2.52 12.43 -6.08
N PHE A 332 -2.76 11.40 -5.26
CA PHE A 332 -4.11 11.04 -4.84
C PHE A 332 -4.81 12.22 -4.14
N VAL A 333 -4.13 12.87 -3.19
CA VAL A 333 -4.71 13.98 -2.43
C VAL A 333 -4.97 15.18 -3.35
N GLU A 334 -4.06 15.48 -4.28
CA GLU A 334 -4.22 16.53 -5.28
C GLU A 334 -5.45 16.30 -6.16
N LYS A 335 -5.66 15.07 -6.65
CA LYS A 335 -6.84 14.71 -7.46
C LYS A 335 -8.13 14.91 -6.69
N VAL A 336 -8.19 14.45 -5.43
CA VAL A 336 -9.37 14.64 -4.56
C VAL A 336 -9.64 16.13 -4.31
N MET A 337 -8.61 16.93 -4.04
CA MET A 337 -8.76 18.36 -3.80
C MET A 337 -9.18 19.11 -5.07
N SER A 338 -8.61 18.74 -6.22
CA SER A 338 -8.98 19.28 -7.52
C SER A 338 -10.44 19.02 -7.85
N ALA A 339 -10.91 17.78 -7.67
CA ALA A 339 -12.33 17.43 -7.86
C ALA A 339 -13.25 18.21 -6.92
N MET A 340 -12.83 18.45 -5.67
CA MET A 340 -13.60 19.25 -4.73
C MET A 340 -13.68 20.71 -5.15
N TRP A 341 -12.58 21.33 -5.58
CA TRP A 341 -12.54 22.74 -5.97
C TRP A 341 -13.21 23.02 -7.31
N GLN A 342 -13.23 22.03 -8.21
CA GLN A 342 -14.02 22.07 -9.43
C GLN A 342 -15.50 21.71 -9.19
N GLU A 343 -15.93 21.59 -7.94
CA GLU A 343 -17.30 21.26 -7.51
C GLU A 343 -17.82 19.92 -8.09
N ARG A 344 -16.92 19.02 -8.51
CA ARG A 344 -17.24 17.66 -8.98
C ARG A 344 -17.63 16.75 -7.83
N ILE A 345 -17.07 16.99 -6.64
CA ILE A 345 -17.45 16.35 -5.39
C ILE A 345 -17.69 17.38 -4.29
N SER A 346 -18.52 17.02 -3.31
CA SER A 346 -18.72 17.88 -2.14
C SER A 346 -17.50 17.89 -1.21
N SER A 347 -17.33 18.96 -0.43
CA SER A 347 -16.31 19.02 0.63
C SER A 347 -16.47 17.89 1.67
N ASN A 348 -17.69 17.43 1.92
CA ASN A 348 -17.93 16.30 2.82
C ASN A 348 -17.46 14.98 2.21
N THR A 349 -17.67 14.78 0.91
CA THR A 349 -17.16 13.61 0.17
C THR A 349 -15.63 13.59 0.21
N ALA A 350 -14.96 14.71 -0.10
CA ALA A 350 -13.51 14.83 -0.04
C ALA A 350 -12.95 14.52 1.36
N LYS A 351 -13.59 15.07 2.41
CA LYS A 351 -13.22 14.78 3.81
C LYS A 351 -13.39 13.29 4.15
N ASN A 352 -14.47 12.65 3.70
CA ASN A 352 -14.70 11.24 3.96
C ASN A 352 -13.64 10.36 3.27
N ILE A 353 -13.34 10.62 1.99
CA ILE A 353 -12.29 9.91 1.22
C ILE A 353 -10.93 10.05 1.92
N LEU A 354 -10.58 11.25 2.37
CA LEU A 354 -9.29 11.55 3.02
C LEU A 354 -9.29 11.26 4.53
N GLY A 355 -10.31 10.60 5.08
CA GLY A 355 -10.38 10.19 6.49
C GLY A 355 -10.54 11.34 7.49
N PHE A 356 -11.01 12.51 7.08
CA PHE A 356 -11.36 13.63 7.96
C PHE A 356 -12.78 13.50 8.52
N HIS A 357 -12.89 12.94 9.72
CA HIS A 357 -14.16 12.85 10.46
C HIS A 357 -14.40 14.06 11.36
N LYS A 358 -15.61 14.19 11.94
CA LYS A 358 -16.01 15.28 12.85
C LYS A 358 -15.07 15.49 14.05
N THR A 359 -14.34 14.46 14.47
CA THR A 359 -13.35 14.51 15.56
C THR A 359 -12.00 15.09 15.14
N SER A 360 -11.78 15.33 13.85
CA SER A 360 -10.57 15.95 13.32
C SER A 360 -10.55 17.44 13.67
N LYS A 361 -9.36 17.99 13.90
CA LYS A 361 -9.20 19.44 14.05
C LYS A 361 -9.74 20.14 12.79
N PRO A 362 -10.65 21.13 12.90
CA PRO A 362 -11.21 21.82 11.75
C PRO A 362 -10.16 22.46 10.83
N SER A 363 -9.05 22.95 11.40
CA SER A 363 -7.95 23.55 10.63
C SER A 363 -7.16 22.54 9.80
N ALA A 364 -7.11 21.27 10.19
CA ALA A 364 -6.23 20.28 9.56
C ALA A 364 -6.56 20.05 8.08
N PHE A 365 -7.84 20.12 7.70
CA PHE A 365 -8.24 20.00 6.30
C PHE A 365 -7.84 21.22 5.48
N LYS A 366 -7.85 22.42 6.08
CA LYS A 366 -7.36 23.65 5.46
C LYS A 366 -5.84 23.67 5.34
N GLU A 367 -5.13 23.21 6.38
CA GLU A 367 -3.68 23.05 6.36
C GLU A 367 -3.23 22.02 5.31
N LEU A 368 -4.03 20.97 5.07
CA LEU A 368 -3.80 20.03 3.98
C LEU A 368 -3.93 20.71 2.61
N GLN A 369 -4.98 21.49 2.39
CA GLN A 369 -5.18 22.23 1.14
C GLN A 369 -3.99 23.14 0.81
N GLN A 370 -3.49 23.90 1.79
CA GLN A 370 -2.34 24.80 1.65
C GLN A 370 -1.00 24.10 1.39
N LYS A 371 -0.92 22.78 1.59
CA LYS A 371 0.28 21.99 1.29
C LYS A 371 0.28 21.43 -0.12
N VAL A 372 -0.91 21.25 -0.67
CA VAL A 372 -1.08 20.70 -2.01
C VAL A 372 -0.97 21.83 -3.04
N PHE A 373 -1.47 23.02 -2.72
CA PHE A 373 -1.42 24.23 -3.56
C PHE A 373 -0.99 25.42 -2.71
#